data_AF-A0A1I0NI83-F1
#
_entry.id   AF-A0A1I0NI83-F1
#
_cell.length_a   1.000
_cell.length_b   1.000
_cell.length_c   1.000
_cell.angle_alpha   90.00
_cell.angle_beta   90.00
_cell.angle_gamma   90.00
#
_symmetry.space_group_name_H-M   'P 1'
#
loop_
_entity.id
_entity.type
_entity.pdbx_description
1 polymer ?
#
loop_
_entity_poly.entity_id
_entity_poly.type
_entity_poly.pdbx_seq_one_letter_code
_entity_poly.pdbx_strand_id
1 'polypeptide(L)'
;MEKNKFQNQRGVAKKVFLVGLLLIAAATFTVINIFCLLVLNVKTGYLLISISLASLLAILTDIYLVYKVHLYCKALNEKIEKESFGRKSLLRNISSNSEQVSRTLNDVVKTISDSYQAFEELTQTIESISLSTDTQATVTRDGEDAANELGKVIDNIQKYITTMNDEIKKVIELKDEGSKTIALLTVKTVSSANSINEIDTLINETNINAVKISEASSMIKGISSQTNLLALNAAIEAARAGEAGKGFAIVADEIRKLAEQTTESAKKIDEIVNNLQFKSNSAVETINAVKKDFSEQYLMVEKTAEKFGGINYEIEQVVLSIDKLNGSSQDMDKKKEEILEIIHNLSAIAQENAAGTEQAAASTEELTNSMSEIVEKSKESIKFVINSMNEVANASSENGCFFYRHDTNGVFNHISPSVTTVLGYTVEEFMIDFTTSMTDNPINAKAEEYTALSIQGIQQQPYYVEVKHKNKSVRMLEVTEFPVFGEKGLVEAVEGLAIDIT
;
A
#
# COMPACT_ATOMS: atom_id res chain seq x y z
N MET A 1 -16.99 -76.08 -3.85
CA MET A 1 -17.82 -76.68 -4.94
C MET A 1 -18.41 -78.06 -4.62
N GLU A 2 -17.83 -78.88 -3.73
CA GLU A 2 -18.36 -80.25 -3.43
C GLU A 2 -19.60 -80.29 -2.51
N LYS A 3 -19.82 -79.31 -1.62
CA LYS A 3 -21.00 -79.28 -0.72
C LYS A 3 -22.33 -79.02 -1.43
N ASN A 4 -22.32 -78.27 -2.55
CA ASN A 4 -23.52 -78.07 -3.38
C ASN A 4 -23.93 -79.34 -4.14
N LYS A 5 -22.99 -80.25 -4.44
CA LYS A 5 -23.34 -81.59 -4.93
C LYS A 5 -24.05 -82.42 -3.85
N PHE A 6 -23.65 -82.32 -2.58
CA PHE A 6 -24.25 -83.08 -1.48
C PHE A 6 -25.66 -82.61 -1.08
N GLN A 7 -25.95 -81.30 -1.07
CA GLN A 7 -27.32 -80.82 -0.80
C GLN A 7 -28.29 -81.10 -1.97
N ASN A 8 -27.82 -80.97 -3.21
CA ASN A 8 -28.63 -81.32 -4.38
C ASN A 8 -28.87 -82.85 -4.43
N GLN A 9 -27.90 -83.67 -4.03
CA GLN A 9 -28.08 -85.11 -3.86
C GLN A 9 -29.10 -85.47 -2.77
N ARG A 10 -29.19 -84.74 -1.65
CA ARG A 10 -30.24 -84.95 -0.62
C ARG A 10 -31.64 -84.56 -1.09
N GLY A 11 -31.77 -83.50 -1.89
CA GLY A 11 -33.04 -83.10 -2.51
C GLY A 11 -33.53 -84.10 -3.56
N VAL A 12 -32.60 -84.61 -4.38
CA VAL A 12 -32.86 -85.69 -5.34
C VAL A 12 -33.17 -87.00 -4.61
N ALA A 13 -32.45 -87.34 -3.54
CA ALA A 13 -32.72 -88.55 -2.75
C ALA A 13 -34.10 -88.52 -2.07
N LYS A 14 -34.54 -87.37 -1.54
CA LYS A 14 -35.92 -87.21 -1.02
C LYS A 14 -36.98 -87.35 -2.11
N LYS A 15 -36.75 -86.78 -3.30
CA LYS A 15 -37.65 -86.94 -4.45
C LYS A 15 -37.71 -88.39 -4.94
N VAL A 16 -36.58 -89.07 -5.03
CA VAL A 16 -36.49 -90.50 -5.42
C VAL A 16 -37.16 -91.39 -4.38
N PHE A 17 -37.01 -91.09 -3.08
CA PHE A 17 -37.67 -91.81 -2.00
C PHE A 17 -39.20 -91.63 -2.02
N LEU A 18 -39.68 -90.40 -2.30
CA LEU A 18 -41.11 -90.11 -2.43
C LEU A 18 -41.74 -90.80 -3.64
N VAL A 19 -41.04 -90.79 -4.78
CA VAL A 19 -41.45 -91.50 -6.00
C VAL A 19 -41.42 -93.03 -5.77
N GLY A 20 -40.43 -93.54 -5.03
CA GLY A 20 -40.36 -94.94 -4.63
C GLY A 20 -41.54 -95.39 -3.76
N LEU A 21 -41.92 -94.58 -2.75
CA LEU A 21 -43.10 -94.82 -1.92
C LEU A 21 -44.41 -94.80 -2.73
N LEU A 22 -44.53 -93.88 -3.69
CA LEU A 22 -45.69 -93.79 -4.59
C LEU A 22 -45.80 -95.02 -5.50
N LEU A 23 -44.68 -95.52 -6.03
CA LEU A 23 -44.66 -96.73 -6.85
C LEU A 23 -45.01 -97.99 -6.03
N ILE A 24 -44.54 -98.08 -4.78
CA ILE A 24 -44.91 -99.17 -3.86
C ILE A 24 -46.41 -99.11 -3.54
N ALA A 25 -46.95 -97.92 -3.25
CA ALA A 25 -48.37 -97.73 -2.99
C ALA A 25 -49.25 -98.05 -4.22
N ALA A 26 -48.80 -97.70 -5.43
CA ALA A 26 -49.48 -98.05 -6.67
C ALA A 26 -49.43 -99.56 -6.95
N ALA A 27 -48.31 -100.23 -6.64
CA ALA A 27 -48.17 -101.67 -6.79
C ALA A 27 -49.01 -102.47 -5.77
N THR A 28 -49.09 -102.03 -4.52
CA THR A 28 -49.99 -102.65 -3.53
C THR A 28 -51.46 -102.41 -3.89
N PHE A 29 -51.77 -101.24 -4.43
CA PHE A 29 -53.11 -100.90 -4.95
C PHE A 29 -53.56 -101.84 -6.08
N THR A 30 -52.70 -102.13 -7.06
CA THR A 30 -53.05 -103.04 -8.16
C THR A 30 -53.21 -104.49 -7.66
N VAL A 31 -52.37 -104.95 -6.74
CA VAL A 31 -52.47 -106.29 -6.15
C VAL A 31 -53.76 -106.48 -5.34
N ILE A 32 -54.14 -105.50 -4.52
CA ILE A 32 -55.39 -105.55 -3.73
C ILE A 32 -56.62 -105.55 -4.64
N ASN A 33 -56.61 -104.75 -5.72
CA ASN A 33 -57.72 -104.68 -6.68
C ASN A 33 -57.85 -105.99 -7.50
N ILE A 34 -56.75 -106.60 -7.92
CA ILE A 34 -56.73 -107.91 -8.61
C ILE A 34 -57.27 -109.02 -7.68
N PHE A 35 -56.86 -109.04 -6.41
CA PHE A 35 -57.34 -110.01 -5.42
C PHE A 35 -58.85 -109.87 -5.16
N CYS A 36 -59.39 -108.65 -5.06
CA CYS A 36 -60.82 -108.41 -4.86
C CYS A 36 -61.70 -108.87 -6.04
N LEU A 37 -61.16 -108.87 -7.26
CA LEU A 37 -61.85 -109.34 -8.48
C LEU A 37 -61.96 -110.87 -8.57
N LEU A 38 -61.02 -111.60 -7.95
CA LEU A 38 -60.92 -113.07 -8.04
C LEU A 38 -61.71 -113.83 -6.97
N VAL A 39 -61.94 -113.24 -5.79
CA VAL A 39 -62.46 -113.96 -4.60
C VAL A 39 -63.88 -113.56 -4.19
N LEU A 40 -64.37 -112.39 -4.60
CA LEU A 40 -65.61 -111.81 -4.07
C LEU A 40 -66.71 -111.69 -5.14
N ASN A 41 -67.98 -111.75 -4.71
CA ASN A 41 -69.14 -111.51 -5.59
C ASN A 41 -69.00 -110.18 -6.36
N VAL A 42 -69.39 -110.16 -7.65
CA VAL A 42 -69.19 -109.03 -8.58
C VAL A 42 -69.62 -107.67 -8.01
N LYS A 43 -70.69 -107.65 -7.19
CA LYS A 43 -71.23 -106.43 -6.57
C LYS A 43 -70.37 -105.88 -5.42
N THR A 44 -69.74 -106.75 -4.63
CA THR A 44 -68.86 -106.34 -3.50
C THR A 44 -67.46 -105.96 -3.97
N GLY A 45 -66.96 -106.57 -5.05
CA GLY A 45 -65.70 -106.17 -5.68
C GLY A 45 -65.71 -104.74 -6.22
N TYR A 46 -66.79 -104.34 -6.90
CA TYR A 46 -66.97 -102.96 -7.40
C TYR A 46 -66.99 -101.91 -6.26
N LEU A 47 -67.62 -102.24 -5.13
CA LEU A 47 -67.66 -101.34 -3.98
C LEU A 47 -66.25 -101.09 -3.42
N LEU A 48 -65.45 -102.15 -3.25
CA LEU A 48 -64.07 -102.03 -2.73
C LEU A 48 -63.14 -101.28 -3.69
N ILE A 49 -63.25 -101.52 -5.00
CA ILE A 49 -62.49 -100.78 -6.03
C ILE A 49 -62.85 -99.29 -5.95
N SER A 50 -64.14 -98.96 -5.84
CA SER A 50 -64.62 -97.58 -5.75
C SER A 50 -64.11 -96.86 -4.49
N ILE A 51 -64.05 -97.55 -3.35
CA ILE A 51 -63.51 -97.01 -2.09
C ILE A 51 -61.99 -96.81 -2.20
N SER A 52 -61.27 -97.75 -2.81
CA SER A 52 -59.82 -97.61 -3.01
C SER A 52 -59.49 -96.48 -4.00
N LEU A 53 -60.27 -96.32 -5.07
CA LEU A 53 -60.05 -95.26 -6.04
C LEU A 53 -60.34 -93.88 -5.42
N ALA A 54 -61.36 -93.80 -4.57
CA ALA A 54 -61.66 -92.60 -3.79
C ALA A 54 -60.56 -92.27 -2.78
N SER A 55 -59.97 -93.27 -2.09
CA SER A 55 -58.87 -93.03 -1.15
C SER A 55 -57.58 -92.63 -1.86
N LEU A 56 -57.28 -93.22 -3.04
CA LEU A 56 -56.15 -92.81 -3.87
C LEU A 56 -56.33 -91.37 -4.39
N LEU A 57 -57.54 -91.00 -4.80
CA LEU A 57 -57.86 -89.64 -5.23
C LEU A 57 -57.68 -88.63 -4.08
N ALA A 58 -58.09 -88.98 -2.86
CA ALA A 58 -57.91 -88.15 -1.67
C ALA A 58 -56.41 -87.91 -1.36
N ILE A 59 -55.58 -88.96 -1.42
CA ILE A 59 -54.12 -88.83 -1.21
C ILE A 59 -53.49 -87.94 -2.29
N LEU A 60 -53.90 -88.08 -3.56
CA LEU A 60 -53.43 -87.24 -4.65
C LEU A 60 -53.83 -85.77 -4.48
N THR A 61 -55.06 -85.49 -4.00
CA THR A 61 -55.49 -84.12 -3.70
C THR A 61 -54.72 -83.50 -2.53
N ASP A 62 -54.43 -84.29 -1.49
CA ASP A 62 -53.64 -83.82 -0.33
C ASP A 62 -52.19 -83.50 -0.74
N ILE A 63 -51.55 -84.36 -1.54
CA ILE A 63 -50.20 -84.12 -2.07
C ILE A 63 -50.18 -82.87 -2.97
N TYR A 64 -51.19 -82.69 -3.82
CA TYR A 64 -51.30 -81.50 -4.67
C TYR A 64 -51.50 -80.23 -3.83
N LEU A 65 -52.29 -80.29 -2.76
CA LEU A 65 -52.50 -79.17 -1.84
C LEU A 65 -51.19 -78.81 -1.11
N VAL A 66 -50.48 -79.80 -0.56
CA VAL A 66 -49.18 -79.61 0.10
C VAL A 66 -48.15 -79.02 -0.86
N TYR A 67 -48.11 -79.49 -2.11
CA TYR A 67 -47.23 -78.94 -3.15
C TYR A 67 -47.56 -77.48 -3.46
N LYS A 68 -48.85 -77.14 -3.60
CA LYS A 68 -49.29 -75.76 -3.88
C LYS A 68 -49.02 -74.81 -2.70
N VAL A 69 -49.24 -75.28 -1.47
CA VAL A 69 -48.87 -74.55 -0.24
C VAL A 69 -47.36 -74.34 -0.19
N HIS A 70 -46.55 -75.35 -0.48
CA HIS A 70 -45.08 -75.20 -0.52
C HIS A 70 -44.63 -74.17 -1.56
N LEU A 71 -45.23 -74.19 -2.77
CA LEU A 71 -44.93 -73.22 -3.82
C LEU A 71 -45.34 -71.80 -3.42
N TYR A 72 -46.49 -71.65 -2.75
CA TYR A 72 -46.97 -70.36 -2.26
C TYR A 72 -46.13 -69.83 -1.11
N CYS A 73 -45.75 -70.68 -0.15
CA CYS A 73 -44.82 -70.33 0.93
C CYS A 73 -43.46 -69.93 0.36
N LYS A 74 -42.96 -70.62 -0.69
CA LYS A 74 -41.71 -70.25 -1.34
C LYS A 74 -41.79 -68.86 -1.99
N ALA A 75 -42.84 -68.59 -2.76
CA ALA A 75 -43.02 -67.28 -3.41
C ALA A 75 -43.24 -66.14 -2.39
N LEU A 76 -43.95 -66.43 -1.29
CA LEU A 76 -44.16 -65.47 -0.20
C LEU A 76 -42.84 -65.18 0.52
N ASN A 77 -42.01 -66.19 0.80
CA ASN A 77 -40.70 -66.00 1.40
C ASN A 77 -39.77 -65.18 0.49
N GLU A 78 -39.71 -65.48 -0.81
CA GLU A 78 -38.91 -64.69 -1.76
C GLU A 78 -39.35 -63.21 -1.82
N LYS A 79 -40.67 -62.93 -1.71
CA LYS A 79 -41.19 -61.57 -1.68
C LYS A 79 -40.85 -60.85 -0.36
N ILE A 80 -41.03 -61.54 0.78
CA ILE A 80 -40.69 -61.01 2.12
C ILE A 80 -39.18 -60.73 2.20
N GLU A 81 -38.34 -61.61 1.67
CA GLU A 81 -36.89 -61.43 1.60
C GLU A 81 -36.54 -60.20 0.76
N LYS A 82 -37.16 -60.03 -0.41
CA LYS A 82 -36.92 -58.87 -1.28
C LYS A 82 -37.35 -57.54 -0.64
N GLU A 83 -38.51 -57.50 0.00
CA GLU A 83 -38.99 -56.30 0.71
C GLU A 83 -38.16 -56.01 1.96
N SER A 84 -37.75 -57.04 2.69
CA SER A 84 -36.83 -56.93 3.84
C SER A 84 -35.47 -56.39 3.43
N PHE A 85 -34.89 -56.91 2.34
CA PHE A 85 -33.63 -56.44 1.78
C PHE A 85 -33.72 -54.98 1.30
N GLY A 86 -34.80 -54.62 0.61
CA GLY A 86 -35.06 -53.24 0.17
C GLY A 86 -35.12 -52.26 1.35
N ARG A 87 -35.89 -52.60 2.41
CA ARG A 87 -35.98 -51.77 3.62
C ARG A 87 -34.63 -51.62 4.33
N LYS A 88 -33.86 -52.69 4.45
CA LYS A 88 -32.51 -52.68 5.04
C LYS A 88 -31.55 -51.78 4.26
N SER A 89 -31.60 -51.84 2.93
CA SER A 89 -30.78 -50.97 2.06
C SER A 89 -31.14 -49.49 2.20
N LEU A 90 -32.43 -49.17 2.37
CA LEU A 90 -32.89 -47.80 2.61
C LEU A 90 -32.43 -47.27 3.96
N LEU A 91 -32.55 -48.06 5.03
CA LEU A 91 -32.07 -47.67 6.37
C LEU A 91 -30.55 -47.41 6.36
N ARG A 92 -29.77 -48.22 5.64
CA ARG A 92 -28.34 -48.00 5.44
C ARG A 92 -28.03 -46.68 4.76
N ASN A 93 -28.70 -46.41 3.63
CA ASN A 93 -28.48 -45.16 2.88
C ASN A 93 -28.87 -43.93 3.72
N ILE A 94 -29.95 -44.02 4.50
CA ILE A 94 -30.37 -42.94 5.41
C ILE A 94 -29.33 -42.73 6.52
N SER A 95 -28.82 -43.79 7.13
CA SER A 95 -27.78 -43.70 8.17
C SER A 95 -26.51 -43.05 7.62
N SER A 96 -26.00 -43.54 6.48
CA SER A 96 -24.78 -43.04 5.86
C SER A 96 -24.92 -41.58 5.41
N ASN A 97 -26.04 -41.22 4.77
CA ASN A 97 -26.31 -39.84 4.39
C ASN A 97 -26.45 -38.92 5.62
N SER A 98 -27.06 -39.40 6.70
CA SER A 98 -27.21 -38.62 7.93
C SER A 98 -25.86 -38.33 8.59
N GLU A 99 -24.96 -39.32 8.63
CA GLU A 99 -23.58 -39.11 9.10
C GLU A 99 -22.84 -38.10 8.23
N GLN A 100 -22.97 -38.20 6.90
CA GLN A 100 -22.35 -37.26 5.98
C GLN A 100 -22.87 -35.83 6.19
N VAL A 101 -24.20 -35.66 6.30
CA VAL A 101 -24.82 -34.35 6.58
C VAL A 101 -24.34 -33.81 7.93
N SER A 102 -24.25 -34.66 8.96
CA SER A 102 -23.74 -34.25 10.29
C SER A 102 -22.29 -33.73 10.22
N ARG A 103 -21.40 -34.41 9.48
CA ARG A 103 -20.02 -33.95 9.27
C ARG A 103 -19.99 -32.60 8.53
N THR A 104 -20.73 -32.49 7.42
CA THR A 104 -20.81 -31.23 6.66
C THR A 104 -21.35 -30.08 7.51
N LEU A 105 -22.34 -30.32 8.35
CA LEU A 105 -22.88 -29.29 9.25
C LEU A 105 -21.87 -28.86 10.32
N ASN A 106 -21.06 -29.78 10.86
CA ASN A 106 -19.96 -29.42 11.77
C ASN A 106 -18.89 -28.57 11.07
N ASP A 107 -18.55 -28.89 9.82
CA ASP A 107 -17.62 -28.09 9.01
C ASP A 107 -18.19 -26.69 8.71
N VAL A 108 -19.49 -26.58 8.46
CA VAL A 108 -20.20 -25.31 8.31
C VAL A 108 -20.11 -24.49 9.60
N VAL A 109 -20.40 -25.08 10.76
CA VAL A 109 -20.30 -24.39 12.06
C VAL A 109 -18.88 -23.87 12.31
N LYS A 110 -17.86 -24.68 11.99
CA LYS A 110 -16.46 -24.25 12.09
C LYS A 110 -16.17 -23.07 11.15
N THR A 111 -16.57 -23.18 9.89
CA THR A 111 -16.38 -22.12 8.89
C THR A 111 -17.04 -20.80 9.32
N ILE A 112 -18.21 -20.87 9.95
CA ILE A 112 -18.88 -19.68 10.49
C ILE A 112 -18.09 -19.08 11.65
N SER A 113 -17.56 -19.92 12.55
CA SER A 113 -16.69 -19.44 13.64
C SER A 113 -15.46 -18.72 13.10
N ASP A 114 -14.80 -19.28 12.09
CA ASP A 114 -13.64 -18.66 11.44
C ASP A 114 -14.04 -17.34 10.74
N SER A 115 -15.24 -17.28 10.15
CA SER A 115 -15.78 -16.07 9.53
C SER A 115 -16.06 -14.96 10.54
N TYR A 116 -16.57 -15.30 11.74
CA TYR A 116 -16.77 -14.32 12.81
C TYR A 116 -15.46 -13.64 13.23
N GLN A 117 -14.40 -14.42 13.39
CA GLN A 117 -13.09 -13.86 13.71
C GLN A 117 -12.62 -12.89 12.61
N ALA A 118 -12.77 -13.28 11.33
CA ALA A 118 -12.42 -12.40 10.21
C ALA A 118 -13.25 -11.11 10.18
N PHE A 119 -14.54 -11.15 10.56
CA PHE A 119 -15.38 -9.95 10.66
C PHE A 119 -15.00 -9.05 11.83
N GLU A 120 -14.57 -9.61 12.95
CA GLU A 120 -14.04 -8.83 14.08
C GLU A 120 -12.76 -8.08 13.69
N GLU A 121 -11.83 -8.76 12.99
CA GLU A 121 -10.63 -8.15 12.44
C GLU A 121 -10.95 -7.07 11.39
N LEU A 122 -11.96 -7.30 10.53
CA LEU A 122 -12.46 -6.29 9.59
C LEU A 122 -13.03 -5.07 10.29
N THR A 123 -13.79 -5.27 11.38
CA THR A 123 -14.37 -4.16 12.16
C THR A 123 -13.28 -3.28 12.76
N GLN A 124 -12.23 -3.89 13.35
CA GLN A 124 -11.08 -3.14 13.86
C GLN A 124 -10.33 -2.37 12.76
N THR A 125 -10.24 -2.96 11.57
CA THR A 125 -9.64 -2.30 10.40
C THR A 125 -10.47 -1.10 9.95
N ILE A 126 -11.79 -1.24 9.90
CA ILE A 126 -12.74 -0.17 9.57
C ILE A 126 -12.64 0.98 10.59
N GLU A 127 -12.59 0.69 11.90
CA GLU A 127 -12.38 1.70 12.94
C GLU A 127 -11.04 2.44 12.75
N SER A 128 -9.98 1.71 12.44
CA SER A 128 -8.65 2.29 12.19
C SER A 128 -8.63 3.19 10.96
N ILE A 129 -9.32 2.81 9.88
CA ILE A 129 -9.49 3.63 8.67
C ILE A 129 -10.32 4.88 9.00
N SER A 130 -11.39 4.74 9.78
CA SER A 130 -12.21 5.88 10.22
C SER A 130 -11.38 6.92 10.99
N LEU A 131 -10.57 6.47 11.96
CA LEU A 131 -9.69 7.36 12.73
C LEU A 131 -8.62 8.02 11.84
N SER A 132 -8.06 7.26 10.90
CA SER A 132 -7.07 7.78 9.94
C SER A 132 -7.69 8.82 9.00
N THR A 133 -8.95 8.62 8.60
CA THR A 133 -9.70 9.54 7.74
C THR A 133 -9.99 10.85 8.46
N ASP A 134 -10.38 10.80 9.74
CA ASP A 134 -10.59 11.99 10.57
C ASP A 134 -9.28 12.78 10.78
N THR A 135 -8.19 12.05 11.01
CA THR A 135 -6.84 12.64 11.08
C THR A 135 -6.45 13.29 9.75
N GLN A 136 -6.70 12.61 8.62
CA GLN A 136 -6.44 13.14 7.28
C GLN A 136 -7.24 14.42 7.02
N ALA A 137 -8.53 14.46 7.38
CA ALA A 137 -9.37 15.65 7.23
C ALA A 137 -8.82 16.82 8.06
N THR A 138 -8.41 16.56 9.30
CA THR A 138 -7.81 17.58 10.18
C THR A 138 -6.50 18.13 9.62
N VAL A 139 -5.57 17.25 9.23
CA VAL A 139 -4.27 17.66 8.66
C VAL A 139 -4.44 18.38 7.31
N THR A 140 -5.43 17.99 6.51
CA THR A 140 -5.75 18.66 5.24
C THR A 140 -6.23 20.08 5.49
N ARG A 141 -7.11 20.29 6.47
CA ARG A 141 -7.59 21.62 6.88
C ARG A 141 -6.44 22.50 7.40
N ASP A 142 -5.57 21.93 8.25
CA ASP A 142 -4.41 22.66 8.76
C ASP A 142 -3.44 23.03 7.62
N GLY A 143 -3.30 22.15 6.62
CA GLY A 143 -2.57 22.43 5.39
C GLY A 143 -3.16 23.58 4.58
N GLU A 144 -4.49 23.67 4.50
CA GLU A 144 -5.21 24.78 3.84
C GLU A 144 -4.94 26.11 4.54
N ASP A 145 -5.04 26.13 5.87
CA ASP A 145 -4.75 27.31 6.69
C ASP A 145 -3.30 27.78 6.47
N ALA A 146 -2.33 26.86 6.46
CA ALA A 146 -0.93 27.15 6.21
C ALA A 146 -0.67 27.68 4.78
N ALA A 147 -1.34 27.11 3.77
CA ALA A 147 -1.23 27.59 2.38
C ALA A 147 -1.80 29.00 2.21
N ASN A 148 -2.91 29.31 2.89
CA ASN A 148 -3.48 30.65 2.93
C ASN A 148 -2.58 31.66 3.64
N GLU A 149 -1.93 31.26 4.73
CA GLU A 149 -0.94 32.11 5.41
C GLU A 149 0.29 32.37 4.52
N LEU A 150 0.77 31.34 3.81
CA LEU A 150 1.82 31.48 2.80
C LEU A 150 1.42 32.49 1.71
N GLY A 151 0.17 32.47 1.26
CA GLY A 151 -0.36 33.46 0.32
C GLY A 151 -0.21 34.90 0.83
N LYS A 152 -0.57 35.18 2.09
CA LYS A 152 -0.40 36.50 2.70
C LYS A 152 1.05 36.94 2.78
N VAL A 153 1.97 36.00 3.05
CA VAL A 153 3.41 36.28 3.06
C VAL A 153 3.91 36.63 1.65
N ILE A 154 3.46 35.90 0.63
CA ILE A 154 3.78 36.19 -0.78
C ILE A 154 3.29 37.57 -1.18
N ASP A 155 2.05 37.94 -0.84
CA ASP A 155 1.49 39.27 -1.12
C ASP A 155 2.34 40.40 -0.49
N ASN A 156 2.79 40.19 0.76
CA ASN A 156 3.67 41.14 1.43
C ASN A 156 5.03 41.26 0.72
N ILE A 157 5.60 40.13 0.26
CA ILE A 157 6.85 40.14 -0.53
C ILE A 157 6.67 40.94 -1.82
N GLN A 158 5.57 40.74 -2.55
CA GLN A 158 5.27 41.51 -3.76
C GLN A 158 5.17 43.01 -3.48
N LYS A 159 4.55 43.39 -2.34
CA LYS A 159 4.49 44.78 -1.90
C LYS A 159 5.87 45.34 -1.59
N TYR A 160 6.74 44.58 -0.91
CA TYR A 160 8.12 45.00 -0.65
C TYR A 160 8.92 45.16 -1.94
N ILE A 161 8.80 44.24 -2.89
CA ILE A 161 9.44 44.32 -4.21
C ILE A 161 8.97 45.57 -4.96
N THR A 162 7.68 45.92 -4.88
CA THR A 162 7.13 47.13 -5.51
C THR A 162 7.75 48.39 -4.89
N THR A 163 7.78 48.48 -3.56
CA THR A 163 8.44 49.59 -2.86
C THR A 163 9.92 49.70 -3.23
N MET A 164 10.63 48.56 -3.29
CA MET A 164 12.05 48.51 -3.64
C MET A 164 12.30 48.99 -5.07
N ASN A 165 11.40 48.66 -6.00
CA ASN A 165 11.42 49.16 -7.38
C ASN A 165 11.24 50.69 -7.46
N ASP A 166 10.44 51.28 -6.58
CA ASP A 166 10.25 52.73 -6.56
C ASP A 166 11.42 53.45 -5.86
N GLU A 167 12.01 52.84 -4.84
CA GLU A 167 13.21 53.35 -4.19
C GLU A 167 14.43 53.30 -5.12
N ILE A 168 14.63 52.19 -5.85
CA ILE A 168 15.78 52.06 -6.77
C ILE A 168 15.70 53.06 -7.92
N LYS A 169 14.49 53.39 -8.42
CA LYS A 169 14.32 54.47 -9.42
C LYS A 169 14.83 55.81 -8.90
N LYS A 170 14.50 56.17 -7.65
CA LYS A 170 15.01 57.42 -7.03
C LYS A 170 16.53 57.38 -6.86
N VAL A 171 17.08 56.22 -6.50
CA VAL A 171 18.54 56.05 -6.39
C VAL A 171 19.23 56.22 -7.75
N ILE A 172 18.64 55.69 -8.83
CA ILE A 172 19.14 55.86 -10.20
C ILE A 172 19.13 57.35 -10.59
N GLU A 173 18.04 58.08 -10.31
CA GLU A 173 17.95 59.52 -10.56
C GLU A 173 19.05 60.31 -9.83
N LEU A 174 19.21 60.07 -8.52
CA LEU A 174 20.24 60.71 -7.70
C LEU A 174 21.66 60.37 -8.19
N LYS A 175 21.88 59.11 -8.60
CA LYS A 175 23.16 58.66 -9.15
C LYS A 175 23.46 59.33 -10.49
N ASP A 176 22.47 59.50 -11.36
CA ASP A 176 22.64 60.17 -12.66
C ASP A 176 22.92 61.67 -12.49
N GLU A 177 22.24 62.33 -11.55
CA GLU A 177 22.53 63.71 -11.17
C GLU A 177 23.94 63.86 -10.58
N GLY A 178 24.33 62.96 -9.68
CA GLY A 178 25.67 62.92 -9.10
C GLY A 178 26.76 62.72 -10.16
N SER A 179 26.54 61.81 -11.10
CA SER A 179 27.48 61.53 -12.21
C SER A 179 27.65 62.76 -13.12
N LYS A 180 26.55 63.46 -13.45
CA LYS A 180 26.59 64.73 -14.21
C LYS A 180 27.35 65.82 -13.46
N THR A 181 27.12 65.92 -12.14
CA THR A 181 27.77 66.92 -11.29
C THR A 181 29.28 66.69 -11.22
N ILE A 182 29.73 65.44 -11.06
CA ILE A 182 31.15 65.10 -11.07
C ILE A 182 31.78 65.36 -12.43
N ALA A 183 31.13 64.99 -13.54
CA ALA A 183 31.63 65.29 -14.88
C ALA A 183 31.82 66.81 -15.10
N LEU A 184 30.85 67.62 -14.66
CA LEU A 184 30.96 69.08 -14.71
C LEU A 184 32.10 69.60 -13.82
N LEU A 185 32.26 69.03 -12.61
CA LEU A 185 33.34 69.38 -11.69
C LEU A 185 34.72 69.10 -12.31
N THR A 186 34.90 67.94 -12.95
CA THR A 186 36.14 67.61 -13.69
C THR A 186 36.47 68.66 -14.73
N VAL A 187 35.49 69.06 -15.56
CA VAL A 187 35.68 70.11 -16.59
C VAL A 187 36.06 71.45 -15.94
N LYS A 188 35.40 71.83 -14.84
CA LYS A 188 35.71 73.08 -14.13
C LYS A 188 37.08 73.06 -13.47
N THR A 189 37.49 71.95 -12.88
CA THR A 189 38.84 71.80 -12.30
C THR A 189 39.93 71.95 -13.35
N VAL A 190 39.76 71.34 -14.53
CA VAL A 190 40.69 71.53 -15.67
C VAL A 190 40.73 72.99 -16.14
N SER A 191 39.56 73.63 -16.28
CA SER A 191 39.48 75.04 -16.65
C SER A 191 40.20 75.95 -15.65
N SER A 192 40.03 75.71 -14.34
CA SER A 192 40.72 76.48 -13.30
C SER A 192 42.23 76.27 -13.32
N ALA A 193 42.70 75.04 -13.56
CA ALA A 193 44.12 74.76 -13.72
C ALA A 193 44.74 75.54 -14.90
N ASN A 194 44.01 75.66 -16.01
CA ASN A 194 44.44 76.48 -17.15
C ASN A 194 44.55 77.97 -16.79
N SER A 195 43.55 78.53 -16.11
CA SER A 195 43.59 79.93 -15.65
C SER A 195 44.75 80.19 -14.69
N ILE A 196 45.13 79.24 -13.84
CA ILE A 196 46.30 79.37 -12.95
C ILE A 196 47.60 79.40 -13.76
N ASN A 197 47.71 78.60 -14.82
CA ASN A 197 48.86 78.63 -15.71
C ASN A 197 48.98 79.96 -16.48
N GLU A 198 47.84 80.56 -16.87
CA GLU A 198 47.81 81.89 -17.47
C GLU A 198 48.28 82.97 -16.48
N ILE A 199 47.80 82.92 -15.22
CA ILE A 199 48.23 83.84 -14.15
C ILE A 199 49.73 83.72 -13.88
N ASP A 200 50.26 82.49 -13.83
CA ASP A 200 51.70 82.24 -13.67
C ASP A 200 52.52 82.90 -14.80
N THR A 201 52.05 82.78 -16.04
CA THR A 201 52.69 83.39 -17.21
C THR A 201 52.71 84.92 -17.09
N LEU A 202 51.57 85.53 -16.75
CA LEU A 202 51.44 86.99 -16.57
C LEU A 202 52.34 87.54 -15.45
N ILE A 203 52.48 86.80 -14.35
CA ILE A 203 53.35 87.20 -13.23
C ILE A 203 54.82 87.12 -13.65
N ASN A 204 55.23 86.06 -14.35
CA ASN A 204 56.59 85.93 -14.86
C ASN A 204 56.93 87.04 -15.86
N GLU A 205 56.01 87.38 -16.77
CA GLU A 205 56.16 88.52 -17.68
C GLU A 205 56.29 89.85 -16.93
N THR A 206 55.49 90.04 -15.87
CA THR A 206 55.56 91.23 -15.01
C THR A 206 56.92 91.33 -14.32
N ASN A 207 57.45 90.22 -13.81
CA ASN A 207 58.77 90.17 -13.20
C ASN A 207 59.89 90.53 -14.20
N ILE A 208 59.84 89.96 -15.41
CA ILE A 208 60.79 90.27 -16.50
C ILE A 208 60.73 91.76 -16.85
N ASN A 209 59.52 92.33 -16.97
CA ASN A 209 59.36 93.75 -17.26
C ASN A 209 59.89 94.63 -16.13
N ALA A 210 59.71 94.22 -14.87
CA ALA A 210 60.28 94.93 -13.71
C ALA A 210 61.82 94.97 -13.77
N VAL A 211 62.47 93.85 -14.10
CA VAL A 211 63.94 93.79 -14.30
C VAL A 211 64.38 94.78 -15.39
N LYS A 212 63.69 94.81 -16.53
CA LYS A 212 64.01 95.76 -17.63
C LYS A 212 63.86 97.23 -17.19
N ILE A 213 62.85 97.55 -16.38
CA ILE A 213 62.68 98.93 -15.85
C ILE A 213 63.82 99.26 -14.87
N SER A 214 64.26 98.31 -14.04
CA SER A 214 65.41 98.51 -13.14
C SER A 214 66.69 98.80 -13.93
N GLU A 215 66.95 98.06 -15.01
CA GLU A 215 68.09 98.30 -15.90
C GLU A 215 68.05 99.69 -16.54
N ALA A 216 66.89 100.10 -17.03
CA ALA A 216 66.68 101.43 -17.61
C ALA A 216 66.88 102.56 -16.57
N SER A 217 66.34 102.36 -15.35
CA SER A 217 66.50 103.30 -14.23
C SER A 217 67.97 103.45 -13.82
N SER A 218 68.72 102.35 -13.73
CA SER A 218 70.16 102.35 -13.48
C SER A 218 70.94 103.09 -14.56
N MET A 219 70.59 102.91 -15.84
CA MET A 219 71.18 103.64 -16.95
C MET A 219 70.91 105.15 -16.84
N ILE A 220 69.68 105.57 -16.54
CA ILE A 220 69.31 106.98 -16.34
C ILE A 220 70.11 107.58 -15.18
N LYS A 221 70.24 106.87 -14.06
CA LYS A 221 71.06 107.28 -12.92
C LYS A 221 72.53 107.47 -13.31
N GLY A 222 73.06 106.58 -14.16
CA GLY A 222 74.42 106.70 -14.72
C GLY A 222 74.59 107.95 -15.58
N ILE A 223 73.69 108.18 -16.54
CA ILE A 223 73.67 109.38 -17.40
C ILE A 223 73.56 110.65 -16.55
N SER A 224 72.67 110.64 -15.57
CA SER A 224 72.43 111.73 -14.64
C SER A 224 73.68 112.07 -13.82
N SER A 225 74.37 111.05 -13.30
CA SER A 225 75.63 111.23 -12.56
C SER A 225 76.75 111.82 -13.44
N GLN A 226 76.86 111.35 -14.69
CA GLN A 226 77.81 111.91 -15.65
C GLN A 226 77.46 113.36 -16.01
N THR A 227 76.18 113.67 -16.21
CA THR A 227 75.69 115.01 -16.50
C THR A 227 75.95 115.96 -15.33
N ASN A 228 75.76 115.50 -14.10
CA ASN A 228 76.09 116.25 -12.90
C ASN A 228 77.59 116.60 -12.81
N LEU A 229 78.45 115.63 -13.15
CA LEU A 229 79.90 115.81 -13.15
C LEU A 229 80.35 116.77 -14.27
N LEU A 230 79.75 116.66 -15.47
CA LEU A 230 79.98 117.59 -16.58
C LEU A 230 79.53 119.01 -16.23
N ALA A 231 78.35 119.16 -15.62
CA ALA A 231 77.80 120.44 -15.19
C ALA A 231 78.66 121.07 -14.09
N LEU A 232 79.18 120.27 -13.15
CA LEU A 232 80.11 120.74 -12.12
C LEU A 232 81.42 121.24 -12.75
N ASN A 233 82.01 120.49 -13.68
CA ASN A 233 83.21 120.92 -14.40
C ASN A 233 82.96 122.21 -15.19
N ALA A 234 81.80 122.33 -15.85
CA ALA A 234 81.41 123.54 -16.55
C ALA A 234 81.20 124.74 -15.61
N ALA A 235 80.62 124.54 -14.43
CA ALA A 235 80.46 125.57 -13.42
C ALA A 235 81.82 126.04 -12.86
N ILE A 236 82.77 125.12 -12.65
CA ILE A 236 84.15 125.44 -12.24
C ILE A 236 84.85 126.28 -13.32
N GLU A 237 84.78 125.88 -14.59
CA GLU A 237 85.43 126.61 -15.68
C GLU A 237 84.76 127.97 -15.94
N ALA A 238 83.44 128.07 -15.79
CA ALA A 238 82.72 129.33 -15.85
C ALA A 238 83.10 130.29 -14.70
N ALA A 239 83.32 129.78 -13.48
CA ALA A 239 83.84 130.57 -12.36
C ALA A 239 85.29 131.03 -12.63
N ARG A 240 86.09 130.21 -13.32
CA ARG A 240 87.47 130.52 -13.71
C ARG A 240 87.57 131.63 -14.75
N ALA A 241 86.58 131.75 -15.64
CA ALA A 241 86.48 132.82 -16.64
C ALA A 241 86.01 134.19 -16.09
N GLY A 242 85.70 134.29 -14.79
CA GLY A 242 85.34 135.55 -14.11
C GLY A 242 84.06 136.18 -14.64
N GLU A 243 84.07 137.51 -14.88
CA GLU A 243 82.90 138.27 -15.35
C GLU A 243 82.35 137.76 -16.69
N ALA A 244 83.20 137.26 -17.60
CA ALA A 244 82.80 136.74 -18.90
C ALA A 244 82.06 135.39 -18.82
N GLY A 245 82.22 134.64 -17.71
CA GLY A 245 81.64 133.32 -17.50
C GLY A 245 80.31 133.29 -16.73
N LYS A 246 79.84 134.43 -16.20
CA LYS A 246 78.65 134.52 -15.33
C LYS A 246 77.38 133.87 -15.93
N GLY A 247 77.10 134.11 -17.21
CA GLY A 247 75.95 133.51 -17.89
C GLY A 247 76.05 131.98 -18.03
N PHE A 248 77.26 131.48 -18.33
CA PHE A 248 77.53 130.04 -18.40
C PHE A 248 77.47 129.37 -17.03
N ALA A 249 77.90 130.04 -15.97
CA ALA A 249 77.84 129.53 -14.60
C ALA A 249 76.38 129.29 -14.14
N ILE A 250 75.45 130.19 -14.51
CA ILE A 250 74.02 130.03 -14.20
C ILE A 250 73.45 128.79 -14.92
N VAL A 251 73.75 128.63 -16.21
CA VAL A 251 73.28 127.47 -16.99
C VAL A 251 73.88 126.16 -16.45
N ALA A 252 75.17 126.16 -16.10
CA ALA A 252 75.83 124.99 -15.54
C ALA A 252 75.24 124.59 -14.17
N ASP A 253 74.94 125.55 -13.28
CA ASP A 253 74.29 125.24 -11.99
C ASP A 253 72.84 124.75 -12.18
N GLU A 254 72.12 125.24 -13.19
CA GLU A 254 70.77 124.76 -13.51
C GLU A 254 70.80 123.32 -14.08
N ILE A 255 71.75 123.00 -14.96
CA ILE A 255 71.96 121.62 -15.45
C ILE A 255 72.36 120.70 -14.30
N ARG A 256 73.20 121.17 -13.37
CA ARG A 256 73.58 120.42 -12.16
C ARG A 256 72.35 120.08 -11.31
N LYS A 257 71.48 121.05 -11.05
CA LYS A 257 70.22 120.83 -10.31
C LYS A 257 69.29 119.84 -11.02
N LEU A 258 69.14 119.95 -12.34
CA LEU A 258 68.33 119.00 -13.13
C LEU A 258 68.90 117.58 -13.08
N ALA A 259 70.23 117.42 -13.09
CA ALA A 259 70.90 116.14 -12.91
C ALA A 259 70.73 115.58 -11.48
N GLU A 260 70.81 116.42 -10.44
CA GLU A 260 70.51 115.98 -9.07
C GLU A 260 69.05 115.52 -8.93
N GLN A 261 68.09 116.27 -9.48
CA GLN A 261 66.66 115.90 -9.50
C GLN A 261 66.38 114.62 -10.31
N THR A 262 67.07 114.43 -11.44
CA THR A 262 66.97 113.21 -12.26
C THR A 262 67.50 112.00 -11.49
N THR A 263 68.59 112.16 -10.76
CA THR A 263 69.17 111.12 -9.89
C THR A 263 68.20 110.74 -8.77
N GLU A 264 67.58 111.72 -8.12
CA GLU A 264 66.58 111.48 -7.07
C GLU A 264 65.33 110.77 -7.63
N SER A 265 64.88 111.16 -8.83
CA SER A 265 63.75 110.53 -9.52
C SER A 265 64.06 109.07 -9.90
N ALA A 266 65.25 108.81 -10.45
CA ALA A 266 65.71 107.45 -10.74
C ALA A 266 65.78 106.58 -9.47
N LYS A 267 66.22 107.16 -8.34
CA LYS A 267 66.20 106.45 -7.04
C LYS A 267 64.78 106.08 -6.60
N LYS A 268 63.80 106.98 -6.75
CA LYS A 268 62.39 106.68 -6.46
C LYS A 268 61.84 105.57 -7.38
N ILE A 269 62.22 105.57 -8.65
CA ILE A 269 61.87 104.49 -9.60
C ILE A 269 62.47 103.16 -9.12
N ASP A 270 63.76 103.13 -8.75
CA ASP A 270 64.40 101.91 -8.22
C ASP A 270 63.67 101.36 -6.99
N GLU A 271 63.26 102.23 -6.04
CA GLU A 271 62.50 101.81 -4.86
C GLU A 271 61.15 101.18 -5.23
N ILE A 272 60.42 101.77 -6.18
CA ILE A 272 59.15 101.22 -6.69
C ILE A 272 59.35 99.88 -7.40
N VAL A 273 60.38 99.77 -8.25
CA VAL A 273 60.68 98.55 -9.01
C VAL A 273 61.12 97.43 -8.09
N ASN A 274 61.95 97.71 -7.08
CA ASN A 274 62.35 96.73 -6.07
C ASN A 274 61.14 96.21 -5.28
N ASN A 275 60.20 97.09 -4.92
CA ASN A 275 58.95 96.66 -4.28
C ASN A 275 58.11 95.78 -5.21
N LEU A 276 58.05 96.14 -6.50
CA LEU A 276 57.29 95.40 -7.51
C LEU A 276 57.90 94.01 -7.75
N GLN A 277 59.23 93.89 -7.84
CA GLN A 277 59.93 92.60 -7.92
C GLN A 277 59.68 91.74 -6.68
N PHE A 278 59.78 92.32 -5.47
CA PHE A 278 59.49 91.61 -4.23
C PHE A 278 58.07 91.03 -4.23
N LYS A 279 57.07 91.85 -4.57
CA LYS A 279 55.67 91.41 -4.69
C LYS A 279 55.48 90.36 -5.78
N SER A 280 56.14 90.51 -6.92
CA SER A 280 56.08 89.54 -8.02
C SER A 280 56.65 88.18 -7.63
N ASN A 281 57.80 88.14 -6.95
CA ASN A 281 58.39 86.90 -6.46
C ASN A 281 57.50 86.22 -5.41
N SER A 282 56.92 86.99 -4.48
CA SER A 282 55.95 86.45 -3.52
C SER A 282 54.69 85.90 -4.20
N ALA A 283 54.24 86.54 -5.29
CA ALA A 283 53.15 86.03 -6.10
C ALA A 283 53.53 84.69 -6.79
N VAL A 284 54.75 84.56 -7.34
CA VAL A 284 55.25 83.29 -7.90
C VAL A 284 55.24 82.16 -6.87
N GLU A 285 55.72 82.41 -5.65
CA GLU A 285 55.67 81.41 -4.57
C GLU A 285 54.23 80.97 -4.26
N THR A 286 53.30 81.94 -4.22
CA THR A 286 51.87 81.67 -3.98
C THR A 286 51.26 80.86 -5.11
N ILE A 287 51.55 81.20 -6.38
CA ILE A 287 51.07 80.45 -7.55
C ILE A 287 51.59 79.02 -7.54
N ASN A 288 52.84 78.79 -7.17
CA ASN A 288 53.40 77.45 -7.09
C ASN A 288 52.70 76.58 -6.04
N ALA A 289 52.37 77.17 -4.88
CA ALA A 289 51.55 76.48 -3.87
C ALA A 289 50.16 76.14 -4.42
N VAL A 290 49.49 77.11 -5.06
CA VAL A 290 48.16 76.91 -5.66
C VAL A 290 48.19 75.84 -6.76
N LYS A 291 49.21 75.79 -7.60
CA LYS A 291 49.38 74.75 -8.63
C LYS A 291 49.47 73.35 -8.01
N LYS A 292 50.22 73.22 -6.91
CA LYS A 292 50.32 71.95 -6.18
C LYS A 292 48.95 71.52 -5.64
N ASP A 293 48.24 72.43 -4.96
CA ASP A 293 46.91 72.15 -4.41
C ASP A 293 45.92 71.73 -5.51
N PHE A 294 45.97 72.38 -6.68
CA PHE A 294 45.13 72.02 -7.82
C PHE A 294 45.47 70.66 -8.43
N SER A 295 46.74 70.26 -8.44
CA SER A 295 47.14 68.92 -8.88
C SER A 295 46.59 67.85 -7.94
N GLU A 296 46.61 68.09 -6.63
CA GLU A 296 46.02 67.19 -5.64
C GLU A 296 44.49 67.15 -5.77
N GLN A 297 43.85 68.31 -5.97
CA GLN A 297 42.41 68.41 -6.23
C GLN A 297 41.98 67.63 -7.48
N TYR A 298 42.73 67.73 -8.58
CA TYR A 298 42.44 67.00 -9.81
C TYR A 298 42.43 65.48 -9.57
N LEU A 299 43.45 64.95 -8.89
CA LEU A 299 43.52 63.54 -8.54
C LEU A 299 42.36 63.10 -7.63
N MET A 300 41.92 63.96 -6.71
CA MET A 300 40.75 63.65 -5.86
C MET A 300 39.47 63.59 -6.67
N VAL A 301 39.24 64.55 -7.59
CA VAL A 301 38.06 64.56 -8.46
C VAL A 301 38.02 63.32 -9.36
N GLU A 302 39.16 62.91 -9.93
CA GLU A 302 39.28 61.69 -10.74
C GLU A 302 38.92 60.43 -9.93
N LYS A 303 39.47 60.29 -8.71
CA LYS A 303 39.12 59.20 -7.81
C LYS A 303 37.63 59.20 -7.44
N THR A 304 37.04 60.38 -7.21
CA THR A 304 35.60 60.47 -6.95
C THR A 304 34.79 60.01 -8.16
N ALA A 305 35.19 60.38 -9.39
CA ALA A 305 34.53 59.92 -10.61
C ALA A 305 34.59 58.39 -10.75
N GLU A 306 35.75 57.78 -10.48
CA GLU A 306 35.91 56.33 -10.47
C GLU A 306 34.96 55.66 -9.46
N LYS A 307 34.86 56.20 -8.24
CA LYS A 307 33.95 55.67 -7.21
C LYS A 307 32.48 55.75 -7.61
N PHE A 308 32.06 56.82 -8.28
CA PHE A 308 30.71 56.92 -8.84
C PHE A 308 30.47 55.89 -9.96
N GLY A 309 31.49 55.58 -10.77
CA GLY A 309 31.44 54.48 -11.74
C GLY A 309 31.20 53.13 -11.07
N GLY A 310 31.89 52.84 -9.96
CA GLY A 310 31.65 51.64 -9.16
C GLY A 310 30.25 51.58 -8.56
N ILE A 311 29.75 52.71 -8.03
CA ILE A 311 28.37 52.83 -7.52
C ILE A 311 27.35 52.51 -8.62
N ASN A 312 27.58 52.97 -9.86
CA ASN A 312 26.69 52.66 -10.97
C ASN A 312 26.58 51.15 -11.22
N TYR A 313 27.72 50.47 -11.25
CA TYR A 313 27.76 49.03 -11.45
C TYR A 313 26.99 48.28 -10.36
N GLU A 314 27.18 48.65 -9.09
CA GLU A 314 26.46 48.02 -7.97
C GLU A 314 24.95 48.27 -8.03
N ILE A 315 24.51 49.47 -8.44
CA ILE A 315 23.09 49.77 -8.63
C ILE A 315 22.47 48.88 -9.72
N GLU A 316 23.17 48.65 -10.83
CA GLU A 316 22.72 47.72 -11.88
C GLU A 316 22.57 46.28 -11.34
N GLN A 317 23.47 45.83 -10.47
CA GLN A 317 23.35 44.52 -9.82
C GLN A 317 22.13 44.43 -8.88
N VAL A 318 21.81 45.53 -8.18
CA VAL A 318 20.62 45.60 -7.32
C VAL A 318 19.35 45.49 -8.17
N VAL A 319 19.26 46.20 -9.30
CA VAL A 319 18.12 46.10 -10.24
C VAL A 319 17.91 44.66 -10.70
N LEU A 320 18.98 44.00 -11.17
CA LEU A 320 18.91 42.59 -11.59
C LEU A 320 18.46 41.65 -10.46
N SER A 321 18.84 41.95 -9.22
CA SER A 321 18.44 41.16 -8.04
C SER A 321 16.96 41.34 -7.72
N ILE A 322 16.44 42.56 -7.84
CA ILE A 322 15.01 42.86 -7.68
C ILE A 322 14.17 42.13 -8.74
N ASP A 323 14.64 42.11 -9.99
CA ASP A 323 13.96 41.37 -11.08
C ASP A 323 13.89 39.87 -10.79
N LYS A 324 14.99 39.28 -10.29
CA LYS A 324 15.01 37.87 -9.85
C LYS A 324 14.05 37.62 -8.69
N LEU A 325 14.01 38.51 -7.70
CA LEU A 325 13.06 38.41 -6.58
C LEU A 325 11.61 38.45 -7.06
N ASN A 326 11.30 39.30 -8.04
CA ASN A 326 9.98 39.37 -8.64
C ASN A 326 9.61 38.04 -9.32
N GLY A 327 10.51 37.47 -10.13
CA GLY A 327 10.33 36.15 -10.72
C GLY A 327 10.11 35.05 -9.69
N SER A 328 10.95 34.99 -8.65
CA SER A 328 10.80 34.01 -7.56
C SER A 328 9.48 34.17 -6.80
N SER A 329 9.02 35.41 -6.58
CA SER A 329 7.73 35.67 -5.91
C SER A 329 6.54 35.18 -6.74
N GLN A 330 6.59 35.32 -8.07
CA GLN A 330 5.56 34.77 -8.97
C GLN A 330 5.57 33.24 -8.98
N ASP A 331 6.76 32.62 -8.96
CA ASP A 331 6.87 31.16 -8.90
C ASP A 331 6.37 30.61 -7.55
N MET A 332 6.62 31.31 -6.43
CA MET A 332 6.05 30.96 -5.13
C MET A 332 4.52 31.00 -5.16
N ASP A 333 3.91 32.01 -5.79
CA ASP A 333 2.46 32.11 -5.90
C ASP A 333 1.86 30.94 -6.69
N LYS A 334 2.47 30.59 -7.84
CA LYS A 334 2.08 29.39 -8.60
C LYS A 334 2.19 28.11 -7.78
N LYS A 335 3.28 27.95 -7.02
CA LYS A 335 3.47 26.77 -6.17
C LYS A 335 2.47 26.71 -5.01
N LYS A 336 2.07 27.86 -4.46
CA LYS A 336 0.99 27.96 -3.48
C LYS A 336 -0.34 27.49 -4.09
N GLU A 337 -0.67 27.89 -5.32
CA GLU A 337 -1.87 27.41 -6.03
C GLU A 337 -1.84 25.89 -6.26
N GLU A 338 -0.70 25.33 -6.70
CA GLU A 338 -0.53 23.87 -6.85
C GLU A 338 -0.75 23.13 -5.51
N ILE A 339 -0.27 23.69 -4.38
CA ILE A 339 -0.48 23.12 -3.05
C ILE A 339 -1.97 23.13 -2.67
N LEU A 340 -2.68 24.24 -2.93
CA LEU A 340 -4.12 24.34 -2.66
C LEU A 340 -4.91 23.31 -3.48
N GLU A 341 -4.55 23.07 -4.74
CA GLU A 341 -5.17 22.03 -5.56
C GLU A 341 -4.96 20.63 -4.96
N ILE A 342 -3.74 20.33 -4.50
CA ILE A 342 -3.45 19.06 -3.82
C ILE A 342 -4.29 18.90 -2.54
N ILE A 343 -4.43 19.97 -1.75
CA ILE A 343 -5.24 19.98 -0.53
C ILE A 343 -6.72 19.72 -0.84
N HIS A 344 -7.27 20.35 -1.88
CA HIS A 344 -8.65 20.08 -2.31
C HIS A 344 -8.83 18.61 -2.73
N ASN A 345 -7.87 18.03 -3.45
CA ASN A 345 -7.90 16.62 -3.80
C ASN A 345 -7.82 15.70 -2.56
N LEU A 346 -6.99 16.04 -1.57
CA LEU A 346 -6.91 15.30 -0.30
C LEU A 346 -8.22 15.37 0.50
N SER A 347 -8.89 16.51 0.47
CA SER A 347 -10.21 16.69 1.10
C SER A 347 -11.27 15.80 0.43
N ALA A 348 -11.28 15.74 -0.91
CA ALA A 348 -12.16 14.85 -1.65
C ALA A 348 -11.90 13.37 -1.33
N ILE A 349 -10.61 12.97 -1.27
CA ILE A 349 -10.23 11.60 -0.88
C ILE A 349 -10.66 11.28 0.55
N ALA A 350 -10.50 12.19 1.50
CA ALA A 350 -10.96 11.99 2.87
C ALA A 350 -12.48 11.78 2.93
N GLN A 351 -13.24 12.53 2.13
CA GLN A 351 -14.69 12.37 2.05
C GLN A 351 -15.10 11.04 1.40
N GLU A 352 -14.40 10.60 0.36
CA GLU A 352 -14.61 9.30 -0.27
C GLU A 352 -14.27 8.14 0.69
N ASN A 353 -13.15 8.26 1.43
CA ASN A 353 -12.76 7.29 2.45
C ASN A 353 -13.80 7.20 3.57
N ALA A 354 -14.35 8.33 4.02
CA ALA A 354 -15.41 8.34 5.03
C ALA A 354 -16.65 7.58 4.54
N ALA A 355 -17.14 7.90 3.33
CA ALA A 355 -18.27 7.21 2.73
C ALA A 355 -18.02 5.71 2.51
N GLY A 356 -16.83 5.35 2.03
CA GLY A 356 -16.43 3.95 1.84
C GLY A 356 -16.34 3.18 3.16
N THR A 357 -15.86 3.84 4.22
CA THR A 357 -15.76 3.26 5.57
C THR A 357 -17.15 3.03 6.17
N GLU A 358 -18.06 4.00 6.04
CA GLU A 358 -19.46 3.85 6.47
C GLU A 358 -20.15 2.69 5.75
N GLN A 359 -19.97 2.58 4.42
CA GLN A 359 -20.54 1.49 3.64
C GLN A 359 -19.96 0.12 4.04
N ALA A 360 -18.65 0.06 4.29
CA ALA A 360 -17.98 -1.17 4.75
C ALA A 360 -18.46 -1.57 6.15
N ALA A 361 -18.65 -0.60 7.06
CA ALA A 361 -19.20 -0.83 8.39
C ALA A 361 -20.60 -1.44 8.31
N ALA A 362 -21.51 -0.82 7.54
CA ALA A 362 -22.86 -1.32 7.33
C ALA A 362 -22.88 -2.74 6.73
N SER A 363 -22.04 -3.00 5.72
CA SER A 363 -21.95 -4.33 5.10
C SER A 363 -21.42 -5.38 6.08
N THR A 364 -20.46 -5.01 6.94
CA THR A 364 -19.90 -5.91 7.96
C THR A 364 -20.93 -6.23 9.05
N GLU A 365 -21.76 -5.25 9.44
CA GLU A 365 -22.87 -5.46 10.35
C GLU A 365 -23.93 -6.41 9.75
N GLU A 366 -24.32 -6.22 8.49
CA GLU A 366 -25.25 -7.11 7.78
C GLU A 366 -24.72 -8.55 7.66
N LEU A 367 -23.42 -8.72 7.37
CA LEU A 367 -22.77 -10.03 7.30
C LEU A 367 -22.73 -10.72 8.66
N THR A 368 -22.46 -9.97 9.73
CA THR A 368 -22.46 -10.48 11.11
C THR A 368 -23.85 -10.98 11.51
N ASN A 369 -24.89 -10.22 11.15
CA ASN A 369 -26.30 -10.60 11.38
C ASN A 369 -26.67 -11.85 10.57
N SER A 370 -26.29 -11.90 9.29
CA SER A 370 -26.54 -13.04 8.41
C SER A 370 -25.88 -14.32 8.91
N MET A 371 -24.64 -14.22 9.42
CA MET A 371 -23.97 -15.38 10.02
C MET A 371 -24.66 -15.87 11.27
N SER A 372 -25.22 -14.98 12.09
CA SER A 372 -25.97 -15.39 13.29
C SER A 372 -27.18 -16.25 12.90
N GLU A 373 -27.89 -15.86 11.85
CA GLU A 373 -29.01 -16.62 11.30
C GLU A 373 -28.55 -17.98 10.74
N ILE A 374 -27.41 -18.04 10.04
CA ILE A 374 -26.87 -19.30 9.52
C ILE A 374 -26.46 -20.24 10.66
N VAL A 375 -25.86 -19.73 11.74
CA VAL A 375 -25.56 -20.52 12.94
C VAL A 375 -26.84 -21.13 13.52
N GLU A 376 -27.89 -20.34 13.66
CA GLU A 376 -29.17 -20.80 14.20
C GLU A 376 -29.78 -21.92 13.34
N LYS A 377 -29.88 -21.71 12.02
CA LYS A 377 -30.38 -22.73 11.07
C LYS A 377 -29.51 -23.97 11.01
N SER A 378 -28.19 -23.82 11.15
CA SER A 378 -27.26 -24.96 11.19
C SER A 378 -27.47 -25.79 12.46
N LYS A 379 -27.65 -25.13 13.62
CA LYS A 379 -27.98 -25.82 14.88
C LYS A 379 -29.31 -26.57 14.79
N GLU A 380 -30.34 -26.00 14.17
CA GLU A 380 -31.61 -26.68 13.92
C GLU A 380 -31.44 -27.90 13.01
N SER A 381 -30.68 -27.75 11.93
CA SER A 381 -30.40 -28.85 10.99
C SER A 381 -29.63 -29.98 11.67
N ILE A 382 -28.65 -29.67 12.53
CA ILE A 382 -27.92 -30.67 13.32
C ILE A 382 -28.88 -31.43 14.24
N LYS A 383 -29.76 -30.72 14.97
CA LYS A 383 -30.77 -31.35 15.82
C LYS A 383 -31.70 -32.28 15.02
N PHE A 384 -32.13 -31.85 13.83
CA PHE A 384 -32.98 -32.65 12.96
C PHE A 384 -32.28 -33.94 12.50
N VAL A 385 -31.01 -33.85 12.10
CA VAL A 385 -30.20 -35.01 11.70
C VAL A 385 -30.01 -35.97 12.86
N ILE A 386 -29.67 -35.47 14.06
CA ILE A 386 -29.53 -36.31 15.27
C ILE A 386 -30.84 -37.04 15.58
N ASN A 387 -31.98 -36.35 15.52
CA ASN A 387 -33.28 -36.97 15.76
C ASN A 387 -33.60 -38.04 14.69
N SER A 388 -33.33 -37.76 13.42
CA SER A 388 -33.51 -38.71 12.32
C SER A 388 -32.63 -39.96 12.49
N MET A 389 -31.37 -39.78 12.93
CA MET A 389 -30.46 -40.90 13.22
C MET A 389 -30.97 -41.75 14.38
N ASN A 390 -31.50 -41.14 15.44
CA ASN A 390 -32.10 -41.85 16.56
C ASN A 390 -33.34 -42.66 16.14
N GLU A 391 -34.19 -42.11 15.27
CA GLU A 391 -35.34 -42.83 14.71
C GLU A 391 -34.92 -44.05 13.88
N VAL A 392 -33.88 -43.90 13.03
CA VAL A 392 -33.31 -45.01 12.25
C VAL A 392 -32.71 -46.08 13.18
N ALA A 393 -32.00 -45.68 14.24
CA ALA A 393 -31.42 -46.60 15.21
C ALA A 393 -32.51 -47.41 15.95
N ASN A 394 -33.61 -46.76 16.34
CA ASN A 394 -34.74 -47.41 16.99
C ASN A 394 -35.44 -48.42 16.06
N ALA A 395 -35.71 -48.04 14.81
CA ALA A 395 -36.30 -48.94 13.80
C ALA A 395 -35.41 -50.15 13.48
N SER A 396 -34.09 -49.99 13.61
CA SER A 396 -33.12 -51.07 13.42
C SER A 396 -33.06 -52.02 14.62
N SER A 397 -33.19 -51.46 15.83
CA SER A 397 -33.24 -52.20 17.10
C SER A 397 -34.48 -53.11 17.22
N GLU A 398 -35.65 -52.65 16.78
CA GLU A 398 -36.88 -53.45 16.80
C GLU A 398 -36.82 -54.67 15.87
N ASN A 399 -35.97 -54.63 14.84
CA ASN A 399 -35.79 -55.72 13.88
C ASN A 399 -34.63 -56.68 14.23
N GLY A 400 -34.07 -56.58 15.45
CA GLY A 400 -32.99 -57.47 15.89
C GLY A 400 -31.70 -57.30 15.09
N CYS A 401 -31.48 -56.16 14.43
CA CYS A 401 -30.32 -55.96 13.56
C CYS A 401 -29.46 -54.76 13.98
N PHE A 402 -28.16 -54.88 13.71
CA PHE A 402 -27.22 -53.77 13.83
C PHE A 402 -26.33 -53.69 12.59
N PHE A 403 -26.00 -52.46 12.24
CA PHE A 403 -25.11 -52.14 11.13
C PHE A 403 -23.73 -51.87 11.68
N TYR A 404 -22.72 -52.21 10.89
CA TYR A 404 -21.35 -51.91 11.23
C TYR A 404 -20.56 -51.55 10.00
N ARG A 405 -19.44 -50.88 10.21
CA ARG A 405 -18.41 -50.64 9.22
C ARG A 405 -17.07 -50.93 9.85
N HIS A 406 -16.20 -51.63 9.12
CA HIS A 406 -14.81 -51.79 9.49
C HIS A 406 -13.90 -51.43 8.31
N ASP A 407 -12.65 -51.08 8.63
CA ASP A 407 -11.61 -50.88 7.62
C ASP A 407 -11.13 -52.22 7.02
N THR A 408 -10.18 -52.16 6.09
CA THR A 408 -9.56 -53.35 5.49
C THR A 408 -8.72 -54.19 6.48
N ASN A 409 -8.49 -53.71 7.69
CA ASN A 409 -7.80 -54.43 8.77
C ASN A 409 -8.78 -55.11 9.74
N GLY A 410 -10.09 -55.00 9.51
CA GLY A 410 -11.12 -55.56 10.39
C GLY A 410 -11.39 -54.73 11.64
N VAL A 411 -10.88 -53.50 11.72
CA VAL A 411 -11.14 -52.59 12.84
C VAL A 411 -12.45 -51.85 12.58
N PHE A 412 -13.42 -52.05 13.45
CA PHE A 412 -14.70 -51.34 13.37
C PHE A 412 -14.46 -49.82 13.52
N ASN A 413 -14.99 -49.06 12.56
CA ASN A 413 -15.01 -47.60 12.58
C ASN A 413 -16.44 -47.05 12.71
N HIS A 414 -17.47 -47.89 12.64
CA HIS A 414 -18.82 -47.56 13.07
C HIS A 414 -19.59 -48.83 13.48
N ILE A 415 -20.40 -48.74 14.53
CA ILE A 415 -21.39 -49.76 14.90
C ILE A 415 -22.66 -49.05 15.35
N SER A 416 -23.82 -49.47 14.83
CA SER A 416 -25.08 -48.83 15.17
C SER A 416 -25.46 -49.09 16.64
N PRO A 417 -26.08 -48.12 17.34
CA PRO A 417 -26.45 -48.25 18.75
C PRO A 417 -27.32 -49.47 19.10
N SER A 418 -28.05 -50.00 18.11
CA SER A 418 -28.86 -51.22 18.23
C SER A 418 -28.05 -52.45 18.66
N VAL A 419 -26.72 -52.47 18.53
CA VAL A 419 -25.87 -53.53 19.10
C VAL A 419 -26.09 -53.70 20.61
N THR A 420 -26.46 -52.63 21.32
CA THR A 420 -26.80 -52.67 22.75
C THR A 420 -28.05 -53.49 23.01
N THR A 421 -29.07 -53.34 22.16
CA THR A 421 -30.30 -54.13 22.27
C THR A 421 -30.12 -55.55 21.76
N VAL A 422 -29.35 -55.72 20.68
CA VAL A 422 -29.18 -57.01 20.00
C VAL A 422 -28.23 -57.94 20.76
N LEU A 423 -27.11 -57.41 21.27
CA LEU A 423 -26.04 -58.18 21.92
C LEU A 423 -25.75 -57.77 23.37
N GLY A 424 -26.34 -56.68 23.86
CA GLY A 424 -26.16 -56.20 25.24
C GLY A 424 -24.93 -55.32 25.47
N TYR A 425 -24.07 -55.14 24.46
CA TYR A 425 -22.83 -54.35 24.55
C TYR A 425 -23.07 -52.90 24.17
N THR A 426 -22.43 -51.95 24.86
CA THR A 426 -22.38 -50.58 24.33
C THR A 426 -21.56 -50.55 23.04
N VAL A 427 -21.77 -49.53 22.20
CA VAL A 427 -21.02 -49.36 20.95
C VAL A 427 -19.51 -49.36 21.22
N GLU A 428 -19.06 -48.62 22.24
CA GLU A 428 -17.65 -48.53 22.63
C GLU A 428 -17.10 -49.88 23.11
N GLU A 429 -17.83 -50.60 23.97
CA GLU A 429 -17.43 -51.94 24.45
C GLU A 429 -17.24 -52.92 23.29
N PHE A 430 -18.17 -52.93 22.34
CA PHE A 430 -18.12 -53.84 21.21
C PHE A 430 -17.01 -53.48 20.21
N MET A 431 -16.79 -52.19 19.95
CA MET A 431 -15.72 -51.75 19.02
C MET A 431 -14.31 -52.03 19.57
N ILE A 432 -14.11 -51.95 20.89
CA ILE A 432 -12.79 -52.17 21.52
C ILE A 432 -12.42 -53.65 21.55
N ASP A 433 -13.37 -54.54 21.86
CA ASP A 433 -13.06 -55.96 22.08
C ASP A 433 -14.14 -56.91 21.54
N PHE A 434 -14.51 -56.73 20.27
CA PHE A 434 -15.49 -57.60 19.62
C PHE A 434 -15.04 -59.08 19.62
N THR A 435 -13.73 -59.35 19.64
CA THR A 435 -13.20 -60.72 19.59
C THR A 435 -13.63 -61.56 20.77
N THR A 436 -13.81 -60.96 21.97
CA THR A 436 -14.35 -61.68 23.13
C THR A 436 -15.82 -62.08 22.99
N SER A 437 -16.56 -61.42 22.10
CA SER A 437 -17.92 -61.79 21.75
C SER A 437 -17.96 -63.02 20.83
N MET A 438 -16.87 -63.42 20.18
CA MET A 438 -16.87 -64.60 19.32
C MET A 438 -16.90 -65.91 20.12
N THR A 439 -17.55 -66.94 19.54
CA THR A 439 -17.51 -68.32 20.05
C THR A 439 -16.49 -69.17 19.29
N ASP A 440 -16.05 -70.28 19.87
CA ASP A 440 -15.17 -71.26 19.20
C ASP A 440 -15.91 -72.16 18.20
N ASN A 441 -17.11 -71.76 17.77
CA ASN A 441 -17.93 -72.54 16.87
C ASN A 441 -17.27 -72.61 15.47
N PRO A 442 -17.13 -73.80 14.86
CA PRO A 442 -16.56 -73.95 13.53
C PRO A 442 -17.24 -73.14 12.42
N ILE A 443 -18.44 -72.61 12.66
CA ILE A 443 -19.13 -71.72 11.72
C ILE A 443 -18.40 -70.38 11.57
N ASN A 444 -17.73 -69.88 12.62
CA ASN A 444 -17.05 -68.59 12.63
C ASN A 444 -15.78 -68.59 11.77
N ALA A 445 -15.10 -69.73 11.63
CA ALA A 445 -13.94 -69.85 10.73
C ALA A 445 -14.31 -69.57 9.25
N LYS A 446 -15.57 -69.85 8.86
CA LYS A 446 -16.07 -69.48 7.53
C LYS A 446 -16.46 -68.02 7.42
N ALA A 447 -16.89 -67.41 8.52
CA ALA A 447 -17.19 -65.98 8.54
C ALA A 447 -15.93 -65.16 8.26
N GLU A 448 -14.80 -65.53 8.85
CA GLU A 448 -13.49 -64.93 8.57
C GLU A 448 -13.09 -65.04 7.08
N GLU A 449 -13.32 -66.21 6.47
CA GLU A 449 -13.07 -66.42 5.03
C GLU A 449 -13.96 -65.50 4.17
N TYR A 450 -15.24 -65.36 4.52
CA TYR A 450 -16.17 -64.48 3.81
C TYR A 450 -15.82 -63.00 3.98
N THR A 451 -15.46 -62.56 5.19
CA THR A 451 -15.01 -61.19 5.44
C THR A 451 -13.72 -60.87 4.69
N ALA A 452 -12.77 -61.81 4.59
CA ALA A 452 -11.56 -61.62 3.78
C ALA A 452 -11.89 -61.43 2.28
N LEU A 453 -12.90 -62.14 1.76
CA LEU A 453 -13.38 -61.95 0.39
C LEU A 453 -14.10 -60.61 0.20
N SER A 454 -14.87 -60.14 1.20
CA SER A 454 -15.47 -58.80 1.20
C SER A 454 -14.40 -57.72 1.12
N ILE A 455 -13.31 -57.84 1.88
CA ILE A 455 -12.17 -56.89 1.83
C ILE A 455 -11.50 -56.89 0.44
N GLN A 456 -11.51 -58.02 -0.27
CA GLN A 456 -11.01 -58.13 -1.66
C GLN A 456 -12.00 -57.61 -2.72
N GLY A 457 -13.15 -57.09 -2.31
CA GLY A 457 -14.15 -56.53 -3.23
C GLY A 457 -15.14 -57.56 -3.78
N ILE A 458 -15.16 -58.78 -3.24
CA ILE A 458 -16.05 -59.85 -3.72
C ILE A 458 -17.29 -59.89 -2.82
N GLN A 459 -18.45 -59.57 -3.38
CA GLN A 459 -19.73 -59.65 -2.68
C GLN A 459 -20.06 -61.11 -2.31
N GLN A 460 -20.28 -61.36 -1.01
CA GLN A 460 -20.66 -62.69 -0.51
C GLN A 460 -22.18 -62.83 -0.37
N GLN A 461 -22.65 -64.09 -0.36
CA GLN A 461 -23.99 -64.40 0.12
C GLN A 461 -24.04 -64.23 1.65
N PRO A 462 -25.22 -63.98 2.25
CA PRO A 462 -25.36 -63.94 3.70
C PRO A 462 -24.77 -65.20 4.35
N TYR A 463 -24.00 -65.01 5.40
CA TYR A 463 -23.36 -66.08 6.16
C TYR A 463 -23.66 -65.94 7.64
N TYR A 464 -23.41 -67.00 8.41
CA TYR A 464 -23.79 -67.05 9.81
C TYR A 464 -22.59 -66.93 10.73
N VAL A 465 -22.75 -66.13 11.79
CA VAL A 465 -21.73 -65.92 12.82
C VAL A 465 -22.37 -66.20 14.17
N GLU A 466 -21.74 -67.05 14.97
CA GLU A 466 -22.20 -67.34 16.32
C GLU A 466 -21.42 -66.50 17.34
N VAL A 467 -22.11 -65.58 18.01
CA VAL A 467 -21.54 -64.65 19.00
C VAL A 467 -22.17 -64.86 20.39
N LYS A 468 -21.50 -64.36 21.42
CA LYS A 468 -21.97 -64.32 22.80
C LYS A 468 -22.65 -62.98 23.03
N HIS A 469 -23.88 -63.03 23.52
CA HIS A 469 -24.52 -61.87 24.14
C HIS A 469 -23.82 -61.55 25.47
N LYS A 470 -23.89 -60.29 25.95
CA LYS A 470 -23.27 -59.85 27.22
C LYS A 470 -23.71 -60.67 28.45
N ASN A 471 -24.87 -61.33 28.38
CA ASN A 471 -25.40 -62.21 29.43
C ASN A 471 -24.92 -63.68 29.30
N LYS A 472 -23.94 -63.94 28.42
CA LYS A 472 -23.35 -65.25 28.08
C LYS A 472 -24.26 -66.21 27.31
N SER A 473 -25.47 -65.79 26.93
CA SER A 473 -26.27 -66.58 25.98
C SER A 473 -25.70 -66.48 24.57
N VAL A 474 -25.85 -67.54 23.79
CA VAL A 474 -25.36 -67.61 22.42
C VAL A 474 -26.38 -66.95 21.49
N ARG A 475 -25.90 -66.24 20.48
CA ARG A 475 -26.68 -65.64 19.41
C ARG A 475 -26.14 -66.07 18.06
N MET A 476 -27.04 -66.40 17.15
CA MET A 476 -26.72 -66.63 15.74
C MET A 476 -27.05 -65.37 14.96
N LEU A 477 -26.04 -64.79 14.34
CA LEU A 477 -26.18 -63.63 13.49
C LEU A 477 -26.14 -64.06 12.03
N GLU A 478 -27.14 -63.67 11.25
CA GLU A 478 -27.02 -63.63 9.80
C GLU A 478 -26.31 -62.33 9.42
N VAL A 479 -25.12 -62.47 8.85
CA VAL A 479 -24.25 -61.36 8.46
C VAL A 479 -24.26 -61.23 6.94
N THR A 480 -24.50 -60.01 6.47
CA THR A 480 -24.32 -59.64 5.07
C THR A 480 -23.35 -58.49 4.99
N GLU A 481 -22.19 -58.71 4.37
CA GLU A 481 -21.16 -57.71 4.16
C GLU A 481 -21.11 -57.20 2.72
N PHE A 482 -20.76 -55.94 2.57
CA PHE A 482 -20.69 -55.25 1.29
C PHE A 482 -19.37 -54.47 1.21
N PRO A 483 -18.53 -54.72 0.18
CA PRO A 483 -17.35 -53.90 -0.07
C PRO A 483 -17.75 -52.47 -0.45
N VAL A 484 -17.08 -51.50 0.17
CA VAL A 484 -17.20 -50.07 -0.16
C VAL A 484 -15.97 -49.65 -0.95
N PHE A 485 -16.17 -49.28 -2.21
CA PHE A 485 -15.10 -48.86 -3.11
C PHE A 485 -14.89 -47.34 -3.03
N GLY A 486 -13.63 -46.92 -2.87
CA GLY A 486 -13.24 -45.52 -2.97
C GLY A 486 -13.09 -45.02 -4.41
N GLU A 487 -12.70 -43.76 -4.57
CA GLU A 487 -12.56 -43.09 -5.89
C GLU A 487 -11.57 -43.78 -6.85
N LYS A 488 -10.63 -44.58 -6.32
CA LYS A 488 -9.62 -45.32 -7.10
C LYS A 488 -10.06 -46.76 -7.44
N GLY A 489 -11.29 -47.15 -7.12
CA GLY A 489 -11.81 -48.50 -7.37
C GLY A 489 -11.24 -49.60 -6.46
N LEU A 490 -10.53 -49.21 -5.39
CA LEU A 490 -10.08 -50.11 -4.32
C LEU A 490 -11.11 -50.11 -3.18
N VAL A 491 -11.22 -51.24 -2.47
CA VAL A 491 -12.07 -51.33 -1.27
C VAL A 491 -11.41 -50.53 -0.15
N GLU A 492 -12.12 -49.54 0.38
CA GLU A 492 -11.66 -48.71 1.50
C GLU A 492 -12.29 -49.12 2.84
N ALA A 493 -13.43 -49.81 2.79
CA ALA A 493 -14.11 -50.33 3.96
C ALA A 493 -15.03 -51.49 3.59
N VAL A 494 -15.46 -52.24 4.59
CA VAL A 494 -16.55 -53.20 4.48
C VAL A 494 -17.66 -52.75 5.41
N GLU A 495 -18.87 -52.69 4.86
CA GLU A 495 -20.08 -52.41 5.64
C GLU A 495 -20.87 -53.70 5.79
N GLY A 496 -21.20 -54.04 7.03
CA GLY A 496 -21.93 -55.25 7.36
C GLY A 496 -23.26 -54.95 8.04
N LEU A 497 -24.21 -55.83 7.79
CA LEU A 497 -25.47 -55.93 8.50
C LEU A 497 -25.48 -57.26 9.23
N ALA A 498 -25.55 -57.21 10.56
CA ALA A 498 -25.74 -58.37 11.41
C ALA A 498 -27.17 -58.40 11.93
N ILE A 499 -27.82 -59.56 11.79
CA ILE A 499 -29.22 -59.77 12.18
C ILE A 499 -29.26 -60.94 13.14
N ASP A 500 -29.76 -60.72 14.35
CA ASP A 500 -30.05 -61.81 15.27
C ASP A 500 -31.21 -62.65 14.74
N ILE A 501 -30.91 -63.91 14.46
CA ILE A 501 -31.86 -64.92 13.99
C ILE A 501 -32.05 -66.05 15.02
N THR A 502 -31.64 -65.82 16.27
CA THR A 502 -31.69 -66.79 17.38
C THR A 502 -33.11 -67.12 17.82
#